data_AF-A0A9D0J476-F1
#
_entry.id   AF-A0A9D0J476-F1
#
_cell.length_a   1.000
_cell.length_b   1.000
_cell.length_c   1.000
_cell.angle_alpha   90.00
_cell.angle_beta   90.00
_cell.angle_gamma   90.00
#
_symmetry.space_group_name_H-M   'P 1'
#
loop_
_entity.id
_entity.type
_entity.pdbx_description
1 polymer ?
#
loop_
_entity_poly.entity_id
_entity_poly.type
_entity_poly.pdbx_seq_one_letter_code
_entity_poly.pdbx_strand_id
1 'polypeptide(L)'
;MKIALPDQPYRYVTENSAECDAQTAFVLTELNRRYLDDAKARGAHSIIAPAEVAALFGLDRIKVIGITGTNGKTTTASAIYSLLLDLGYKAAMQGTRGFFMNDETVEGKSLTTPTLLHTYRHIYQAVAAGCDYFIMEVSSHAIVQQRIEGIDFVLKILTNITQDHLDYHESMDEYVRVKNSFFSDESKKLINKDEEKSDVNIKNTWTY
;
A
#
# COMPACT_ATOMS: atom_id res chain seq x y z
N MET A 1 6.31 1.55 15.01
CA MET A 1 5.99 2.99 15.07
C MET A 1 4.63 3.14 15.71
N LYS A 2 4.47 4.13 16.59
CA LYS A 2 3.16 4.50 17.15
C LYS A 2 2.55 5.61 16.33
N ILE A 3 1.29 5.46 15.95
CA ILE A 3 0.48 6.52 15.34
C ILE A 3 -0.57 6.95 16.36
N ALA A 4 -0.60 8.24 16.68
CA ALA A 4 -1.60 8.79 17.59
C ALA A 4 -2.97 8.88 16.91
N LEU A 5 -4.03 8.50 17.62
CA LEU A 5 -5.41 8.62 17.18
C LEU A 5 -6.22 9.37 18.24
N PRO A 6 -6.89 10.47 17.86
CA PRO A 6 -7.86 11.11 18.75
C PRO A 6 -9.14 10.26 18.84
N ASP A 7 -9.89 10.46 19.92
CA ASP A 7 -11.28 9.98 20.08
C ASP A 7 -11.49 8.47 20.00
N GLN A 8 -10.48 7.69 20.39
CA GLN A 8 -10.56 6.23 20.52
C GLN A 8 -10.36 5.79 21.98
N PRO A 9 -10.81 4.57 22.37
CA PRO A 9 -10.51 4.00 23.69
C PRO A 9 -9.01 3.83 23.98
N TYR A 10 -8.20 3.74 22.92
CA TYR A 10 -6.74 3.75 22.95
C TYR A 10 -6.20 5.03 22.31
N ARG A 11 -5.01 5.48 22.71
CA ARG A 11 -4.38 6.69 22.18
C ARG A 11 -3.52 6.43 20.95
N TYR A 12 -3.00 5.22 20.80
CA TYR A 12 -2.05 4.88 19.74
C TYR A 12 -2.38 3.56 19.05
N VAL A 13 -1.95 3.42 17.80
CA VAL A 13 -1.86 2.13 17.10
C VAL A 13 -0.42 1.82 16.71
N THR A 14 -0.03 0.55 16.74
CA THR A 14 1.29 0.08 16.30
C THR A 14 1.24 -1.35 15.76
N GLU A 15 2.14 -1.68 14.83
CA GLU A 15 2.42 -3.07 14.39
C GLU A 15 3.61 -3.69 15.16
N ASN A 16 4.24 -2.94 16.06
CA ASN A 16 5.42 -3.35 16.80
C ASN A 16 5.05 -3.67 18.25
N SER A 17 5.09 -4.96 18.62
CA SER A 17 4.69 -5.39 19.96
C SER A 17 5.54 -4.75 21.06
N ALA A 18 6.82 -4.44 20.79
CA ALA A 18 7.71 -3.77 21.73
C ALA A 18 7.25 -2.35 22.11
N GLU A 19 6.37 -1.75 21.31
CA GLU A 19 5.78 -0.45 21.58
C GLU A 19 4.43 -0.57 22.32
N CYS A 20 3.88 -1.76 22.55
CA CYS A 20 2.59 -1.90 23.22
C CYS A 20 2.63 -1.46 24.69
N ASP A 21 1.53 -0.83 25.11
CA ASP A 21 1.21 -0.44 26.48
C ASP A 21 -0.31 -0.31 26.63
N ALA A 22 -0.77 0.04 27.83
CA ALA A 22 -2.19 0.18 28.16
C ALA A 22 -2.93 1.27 27.38
N GLN A 23 -2.23 2.10 26.58
CA GLN A 23 -2.82 3.12 25.71
C GLN A 23 -2.67 2.79 24.22
N THR A 24 -2.14 1.61 23.88
CA THR A 24 -1.76 1.27 22.51
C THR A 24 -2.54 0.04 22.03
N ALA A 25 -3.28 0.18 20.95
CA ALA A 25 -3.83 -0.95 20.22
C ALA A 25 -2.78 -1.56 19.28
N PHE A 26 -2.67 -2.89 19.30
CA PHE A 26 -1.79 -3.64 18.43
C PHE A 26 -2.53 -4.04 17.15
N VAL A 27 -2.03 -3.59 16.00
CA VAL A 27 -2.55 -3.94 14.69
C VAL A 27 -1.99 -5.31 14.31
N LEU A 28 -2.84 -6.33 14.33
CA LEU A 28 -2.45 -7.71 14.05
C LEU A 28 -2.51 -8.00 12.55
N THR A 29 -1.36 -8.30 11.95
CA THR A 29 -1.21 -8.69 10.55
C THR A 29 -0.68 -10.12 10.45
N GLU A 30 -0.75 -10.73 9.27
CA GLU A 30 -0.14 -12.06 9.05
C GLU A 30 1.36 -12.07 9.39
N LEU A 31 2.08 -10.98 9.05
CA LEU A 31 3.53 -10.88 9.28
C LEU A 31 3.91 -10.79 10.76
N ASN A 32 3.08 -10.14 11.58
CA ASN A 32 3.38 -9.91 12.98
C ASN A 32 2.61 -10.84 13.94
N ARG A 33 1.84 -11.81 13.41
CA ARG A 33 1.05 -12.76 14.22
C ARG A 33 1.85 -13.46 15.31
N ARG A 34 3.13 -13.79 15.04
CA ARG A 34 4.06 -14.39 16.01
C ARG A 34 4.33 -13.53 17.25
N TYR A 35 4.04 -12.24 17.20
CA TYR A 35 4.25 -11.28 18.29
C TYR A 35 2.97 -10.98 19.08
N LEU A 36 1.86 -11.68 18.80
CA LEU A 36 0.59 -11.47 19.49
C LEU A 36 0.70 -11.66 21.01
N ASP A 37 1.36 -12.73 21.45
CA ASP A 37 1.50 -13.01 22.88
C ASP A 37 2.45 -12.02 23.57
N ASP A 38 3.50 -11.57 22.88
CA ASP A 38 4.38 -10.50 23.38
C ASP A 38 3.63 -9.17 23.50
N ALA A 39 2.78 -8.81 22.53
CA ALA A 39 1.94 -7.61 22.61
C ALA A 39 0.98 -7.66 23.80
N LYS A 40 0.33 -8.81 24.05
CA LYS A 40 -0.54 -9.00 25.23
C LYS A 40 0.25 -8.93 26.53
N ALA A 41 1.41 -9.58 26.60
CA ALA A 41 2.26 -9.58 27.79
C ALA A 41 2.77 -8.17 28.15
N ARG A 42 2.98 -7.32 27.14
CA ARG A 42 3.33 -5.90 27.30
C ARG A 42 2.14 -4.99 27.64
N GLY A 43 0.94 -5.56 27.71
CA GLY A 43 -0.27 -4.85 28.12
C GLY A 43 -0.90 -4.02 27.01
N ALA A 44 -0.81 -4.45 25.73
CA ALA A 44 -1.57 -3.83 24.66
C ALA A 44 -3.04 -3.64 25.06
N HIS A 45 -3.56 -2.43 24.86
CA HIS A 45 -4.94 -2.09 25.22
C HIS A 45 -5.95 -3.00 24.50
N SER A 46 -5.76 -3.20 23.20
CA SER A 46 -6.60 -4.03 22.35
C SER A 46 -5.80 -4.60 21.18
N ILE A 47 -6.31 -5.67 20.59
CA ILE A 47 -5.80 -6.24 19.34
C ILE A 47 -6.83 -5.92 18.26
N ILE A 48 -6.41 -5.24 17.20
CA ILE A 48 -7.31 -4.78 16.13
C ILE A 48 -6.83 -5.26 14.77
N ALA A 49 -7.74 -5.39 13.83
CA ALA A 49 -7.45 -5.80 12.46
C ALA A 49 -7.09 -4.60 11.55
N PRO A 50 -6.36 -4.84 10.45
CA PRO A 50 -6.11 -3.83 9.41
C PRO A 50 -7.34 -3.07 8.94
N ALA A 51 -8.48 -3.75 8.75
CA ALA A 51 -9.71 -3.12 8.28
C ALA A 51 -10.26 -2.05 9.25
N GLU A 52 -10.10 -2.26 10.56
CA GLU A 52 -10.53 -1.28 11.57
C GLU A 52 -9.69 0.00 11.47
N VAL A 53 -8.38 -0.15 11.31
CA VAL A 53 -7.47 1.01 11.14
C VAL A 53 -7.73 1.72 9.81
N ALA A 54 -7.99 0.97 8.74
CA ALA A 54 -8.31 1.54 7.43
C ALA A 54 -9.54 2.46 7.49
N ALA A 55 -10.59 2.02 8.17
CA ALA A 55 -11.80 2.81 8.37
C ALA A 55 -11.54 4.06 9.23
N LEU A 56 -10.77 3.92 10.32
CA LEU A 56 -10.39 5.05 11.18
C LEU A 56 -9.58 6.11 10.43
N PHE A 57 -8.69 5.67 9.54
CA PHE A 57 -7.83 6.57 8.76
C PHE A 57 -8.54 7.14 7.53
N GLY A 58 -9.78 6.71 7.25
CA GLY A 58 -10.57 7.19 6.12
C GLY A 58 -9.96 6.83 4.77
N LEU A 59 -9.39 5.63 4.63
CA LEU A 59 -8.80 5.15 3.37
C LEU A 59 -9.80 5.16 2.21
N ASP A 60 -11.09 5.01 2.50
CA ASP A 60 -12.21 5.08 1.55
C ASP A 60 -12.50 6.51 1.02
N ARG A 61 -11.89 7.54 1.62
CA ARG A 61 -12.09 8.95 1.26
C ARG A 61 -11.15 9.45 0.17
N ILE A 62 -10.20 8.63 -0.28
CA ILE A 62 -9.22 8.99 -1.30
C ILE A 62 -9.17 7.95 -2.41
N LYS A 63 -8.88 8.37 -3.65
CA LYS A 63 -8.75 7.45 -4.78
C LYS A 63 -7.34 6.89 -4.84
N VAL A 64 -7.19 5.60 -4.53
CA VAL A 64 -5.87 4.94 -4.56
C VAL A 64 -5.60 4.30 -5.92
N ILE A 65 -4.45 4.64 -6.52
CA ILE A 65 -3.95 4.05 -7.78
C ILE A 65 -2.70 3.23 -7.48
N GLY A 66 -2.73 1.94 -7.80
CA GLY A 66 -1.61 1.02 -7.55
C GLY A 66 -0.90 0.63 -8.84
N ILE A 67 0.43 0.79 -8.89
CA ILE A 67 1.23 0.41 -10.06
C ILE A 67 2.17 -0.73 -9.69
N THR A 68 2.08 -1.85 -10.41
CA THR A 68 3.03 -2.95 -10.30
C THR A 68 3.70 -3.29 -11.63
N GLY A 69 4.68 -4.19 -11.54
CA GLY A 69 5.53 -4.65 -12.63
C GLY A 69 6.99 -4.72 -12.22
N THR A 70 7.85 -5.21 -13.11
CA THR A 70 9.29 -5.30 -12.86
C THR A 70 9.91 -3.91 -12.99
N ASN A 71 9.77 -3.29 -14.17
CA ASN A 71 10.34 -1.99 -14.47
C ASN A 71 9.26 -0.93 -14.75
N GLY A 72 9.57 0.35 -14.50
CA GLY A 72 8.70 1.46 -14.88
C GLY A 72 7.64 1.87 -13.84
N LYS A 73 7.57 1.22 -12.67
CA LYS A 73 6.67 1.61 -11.57
C LYS A 73 6.87 3.07 -11.17
N THR A 74 8.09 3.46 -10.80
CA THR A 74 8.43 4.84 -10.38
C THR A 74 8.14 5.86 -11.47
N THR A 75 8.52 5.58 -12.73
CA THR A 75 8.26 6.49 -13.85
C THR A 75 6.77 6.68 -14.07
N THR A 76 6.00 5.60 -14.10
CA THR A 76 4.54 5.63 -14.30
C THR A 76 3.85 6.35 -13.14
N ALA A 77 4.21 6.02 -11.89
CA ALA A 77 3.68 6.68 -10.71
C ALA A 77 3.96 8.20 -10.72
N SER A 78 5.20 8.58 -11.06
CA SER A 78 5.60 10.00 -11.14
C SER A 78 4.86 10.74 -12.25
N ALA A 79 4.67 10.11 -13.42
CA ALA A 79 3.95 10.71 -14.53
C ALA A 79 2.46 10.94 -14.19
N ILE A 80 1.80 9.96 -13.59
CA ILE A 80 0.40 10.08 -13.15
C ILE A 80 0.28 11.17 -12.07
N TYR A 81 1.17 11.16 -11.08
CA TYR A 81 1.21 12.16 -10.03
C TYR A 81 1.36 13.59 -10.58
N SER A 82 2.36 13.81 -11.44
CA SER A 82 2.60 15.11 -12.08
C SER A 82 1.40 15.57 -12.90
N LEU A 83 0.84 14.69 -13.73
CA LEU A 83 -0.31 15.01 -14.57
C LEU A 83 -1.54 15.41 -13.74
N LEU A 84 -1.79 14.72 -12.61
CA LEU A 84 -2.92 15.05 -11.74
C LEU A 84 -2.74 16.43 -11.08
N LEU A 85 -1.52 16.76 -10.64
CA LEU A 85 -1.20 18.09 -10.11
C LEU A 85 -1.40 19.17 -11.19
N ASP A 86 -0.90 18.94 -12.40
CA ASP A 86 -1.05 19.87 -13.54
C ASP A 86 -2.52 20.11 -13.92
N LEU A 87 -3.38 19.10 -13.70
CA LEU A 87 -4.84 19.20 -13.88
C LEU A 87 -5.56 19.87 -12.71
N GLY A 88 -4.84 20.30 -11.67
CA GLY A 88 -5.38 21.01 -10.51
C GLY A 88 -5.93 20.11 -9.40
N TYR A 89 -5.70 18.79 -9.46
CA TYR A 89 -6.04 17.89 -8.34
C TYR A 89 -4.99 17.97 -7.25
N LYS A 90 -5.40 17.69 -6.01
CA LYS A 90 -4.45 17.43 -4.93
C LYS A 90 -4.08 15.96 -4.94
N ALA A 91 -2.79 15.66 -4.87
CA ALA A 91 -2.33 14.28 -4.97
C ALA A 91 -1.18 14.01 -4.00
N ALA A 92 -1.03 12.74 -3.66
CA ALA A 92 0.14 12.23 -2.97
C ALA A 92 0.70 11.01 -3.71
N MET A 93 2.02 10.79 -3.61
CA MET A 93 2.70 9.66 -4.23
C MET A 93 3.62 8.96 -3.23
N GLN A 94 3.52 7.63 -3.13
CA GLN A 94 4.42 6.78 -2.35
C GLN A 94 5.16 5.80 -3.26
N GLY A 95 6.48 5.74 -3.14
CA GLY A 95 7.26 4.78 -3.91
C GLY A 95 8.74 4.76 -3.57
N THR A 96 9.54 4.25 -4.50
CA THR A 96 11.01 4.08 -4.35
C THR A 96 11.73 5.39 -4.05
N ARG A 97 11.16 6.52 -4.47
CA ARG A 97 11.73 7.86 -4.23
C ARG A 97 11.39 8.45 -2.86
N GLY A 98 10.44 7.87 -2.13
CA GLY A 98 9.91 8.39 -0.87
C GLY A 98 8.41 8.68 -0.94
N PHE A 99 7.95 9.55 -0.05
CA PHE A 99 6.57 10.01 0.03
C PHE A 99 6.48 11.50 -0.31
N PHE A 100 5.65 11.83 -1.29
CA PHE A 100 5.45 13.17 -1.83
C PHE A 100 3.97 13.55 -1.72
N MET A 101 3.68 14.83 -1.54
CA MET A 101 2.31 15.33 -1.43
C MET A 101 2.25 16.79 -1.90
N ASN A 102 1.36 17.09 -2.85
CA ASN A 102 1.16 18.42 -3.41
C ASN A 102 2.48 19.13 -3.81
N ASP A 103 3.28 18.43 -4.61
CA ASP A 103 4.62 18.84 -5.10
C ASP A 103 5.72 18.98 -4.04
N GLU A 104 5.46 18.61 -2.79
CA GLU A 104 6.45 18.64 -1.70
C GLU A 104 6.92 17.25 -1.30
N THR A 105 8.18 17.16 -0.83
CA THR A 105 8.71 15.92 -0.23
C THR A 105 8.29 15.86 1.24
N VAL A 106 7.51 14.85 1.62
CA VAL A 106 7.05 14.65 3.00
C VAL A 106 7.98 13.70 3.75
N GLU A 107 8.45 12.64 3.09
CA GLU A 107 9.39 11.67 3.65
C GLU A 107 10.37 11.18 2.58
N GLY A 108 11.63 10.97 2.97
CA GLY A 108 12.68 10.48 2.09
C GLY A 108 12.53 9.00 1.70
N LYS A 109 13.56 8.46 1.05
CA LYS A 109 13.56 7.08 0.54
C LYS A 109 13.44 6.05 1.67
N SER A 110 12.56 5.06 1.47
CA SER A 110 12.44 3.86 2.29
C SER A 110 12.21 2.64 1.39
N LEU A 111 11.39 1.66 1.80
CA LEU A 111 10.96 0.57 0.93
C LEU A 111 10.05 1.11 -0.18
N THR A 112 10.14 0.55 -1.40
CA THR A 112 9.23 0.88 -2.52
C THR A 112 7.76 0.81 -2.10
N THR A 113 7.41 -0.19 -1.29
CA THR A 113 6.12 -0.26 -0.59
C THR A 113 6.42 -0.52 0.89
N PRO A 114 6.24 0.48 1.78
CA PRO A 114 6.47 0.35 3.23
C PRO A 114 5.57 -0.68 3.92
N THR A 115 5.71 -0.85 5.24
CA THR A 115 4.80 -1.71 6.01
C THR A 115 3.35 -1.22 5.90
N LEU A 116 2.40 -2.09 6.26
CA LEU A 116 0.98 -1.78 6.16
C LEU A 116 0.63 -0.49 6.92
N LEU A 117 1.00 -0.40 8.21
CA LEU A 117 0.65 0.76 9.02
C LEU A 117 1.39 2.03 8.57
N HIS A 118 2.58 1.90 8.00
CA HIS A 118 3.31 3.04 7.42
C HIS A 118 2.60 3.56 6.16
N THR A 119 2.15 2.67 5.28
CA THR A 119 1.35 3.03 4.09
C THR A 119 0.04 3.68 4.50
N TYR A 120 -0.66 3.12 5.49
CA TYR A 120 -1.88 3.69 6.04
C TYR A 120 -1.65 5.09 6.59
N ARG A 121 -0.55 5.33 7.32
CA ARG A 121 -0.19 6.67 7.81
C ARG A 121 -0.04 7.67 6.68
N HIS A 122 0.62 7.30 5.59
CA HIS A 122 0.78 8.18 4.44
C HIS A 122 -0.58 8.50 3.80
N ILE A 123 -1.46 7.51 3.66
CA ILE A 123 -2.82 7.74 3.15
C ILE A 123 -3.60 8.65 4.10
N TYR A 124 -3.52 8.43 5.42
CA TYR A 124 -4.15 9.28 6.43
C TYR A 124 -3.68 10.74 6.34
N GLN A 125 -2.38 10.97 6.16
CA GLN A 125 -1.81 12.30 5.94
C GLN A 125 -2.33 12.93 4.65
N ALA A 126 -2.43 12.16 3.56
CA ALA A 126 -2.97 12.64 2.30
C ALA A 126 -4.46 13.00 2.40
N VAL A 127 -5.26 12.18 3.09
CA VAL A 127 -6.68 12.45 3.39
C VAL A 127 -6.80 13.74 4.21
N ALA A 128 -6.01 13.90 5.26
CA ALA A 128 -6.01 15.10 6.10
C ALA A 128 -5.59 16.37 5.32
N ALA A 129 -4.71 16.24 4.33
CA ALA A 129 -4.34 17.33 3.41
C ALA A 129 -5.39 17.62 2.32
N GLY A 130 -6.46 16.82 2.26
CA GLY A 130 -7.52 16.92 1.25
C GLY A 130 -7.06 16.49 -0.14
N CYS A 131 -6.18 15.50 -0.24
CA CYS A 131 -5.78 14.93 -1.53
C CYS A 131 -6.92 14.13 -2.15
N ASP A 132 -7.13 14.31 -3.45
CA ASP A 132 -8.09 13.56 -4.26
C ASP A 132 -7.56 12.17 -4.62
N TYR A 133 -6.24 12.06 -4.83
CA TYR A 133 -5.57 10.86 -5.32
C TYR A 133 -4.35 10.48 -4.46
N PHE A 134 -4.17 9.17 -4.27
CA PHE A 134 -2.96 8.57 -3.71
C PHE A 134 -2.38 7.58 -4.70
N ILE A 135 -1.21 7.85 -5.24
CA ILE A 135 -0.54 7.03 -6.24
C ILE A 135 0.54 6.22 -5.53
N MET A 136 0.57 4.91 -5.70
CA MET A 136 1.58 4.08 -5.03
C MET A 136 2.20 3.01 -5.91
N GLU A 137 3.51 2.82 -5.72
CA GLU A 137 4.22 1.66 -6.23
C GLU A 137 3.90 0.41 -5.38
N VAL A 138 3.46 -0.66 -6.03
CA VAL A 138 3.13 -1.95 -5.42
C VAL A 138 4.17 -2.97 -5.83
N SER A 139 5.13 -3.23 -4.95
CA SER A 139 6.16 -4.26 -5.17
C SER A 139 5.58 -5.68 -5.01
N SER A 140 6.19 -6.68 -5.66
CA SER A 140 5.79 -8.08 -5.48
C SER A 140 5.93 -8.55 -4.03
N HIS A 141 6.97 -8.07 -3.34
CA HIS A 141 7.15 -8.30 -1.90
C HIS A 141 5.96 -7.79 -1.09
N ALA A 142 5.39 -6.63 -1.42
CA ALA A 142 4.25 -6.08 -0.72
C ALA A 142 2.97 -6.90 -0.90
N ILE A 143 2.80 -7.50 -2.08
CA ILE A 143 1.67 -8.38 -2.38
C ILE A 143 1.78 -9.66 -1.53
N VAL A 144 2.94 -10.34 -1.54
CA VAL A 144 3.17 -11.56 -0.75
C VAL A 144 3.02 -11.29 0.75
N GLN A 145 3.55 -10.16 1.21
CA GLN A 145 3.55 -9.77 2.61
C GLN A 145 2.28 -9.04 3.06
N GLN A 146 1.28 -8.95 2.19
CA GLN A 146 -0.02 -8.31 2.48
C GLN A 146 0.10 -6.87 3.01
N ARG A 147 1.12 -6.11 2.57
CA ARG A 147 1.33 -4.71 3.00
C ARG A 147 0.33 -3.72 2.39
N ILE A 148 -0.53 -4.22 1.51
CA ILE A 148 -1.58 -3.49 0.79
C ILE A 148 -2.98 -3.99 1.17
N GLU A 149 -3.09 -4.83 2.20
CA GLU A 149 -4.36 -5.31 2.72
C GLU A 149 -5.27 -4.12 3.08
N GLY A 150 -6.59 -4.25 2.86
CA GLY A 150 -7.56 -3.23 3.22
C GLY A 150 -7.54 -1.94 2.39
N ILE A 151 -6.67 -1.85 1.37
CA ILE A 151 -6.64 -0.72 0.44
C ILE A 151 -7.55 -0.99 -0.76
N ASP A 152 -8.56 -0.15 -0.93
CA ASP A 152 -9.43 -0.18 -2.10
C ASP A 152 -8.81 0.61 -3.27
N PHE A 153 -8.30 -0.12 -4.26
CA PHE A 153 -7.71 0.48 -5.45
C PHE A 153 -8.78 0.84 -6.48
N VAL A 154 -8.86 2.12 -6.84
CA VAL A 154 -9.75 2.57 -7.93
C VAL A 154 -9.20 2.24 -9.31
N LEU A 155 -7.89 2.02 -9.41
CA LEU A 155 -7.18 1.61 -10.62
C LEU A 155 -5.91 0.84 -10.26
N LYS A 156 -5.70 -0.30 -10.90
CA LYS A 156 -4.47 -1.10 -10.83
C LYS A 156 -3.79 -1.10 -12.19
N ILE A 157 -2.48 -0.88 -12.23
CA ILE A 157 -1.71 -0.76 -13.48
C ILE A 157 -0.61 -1.81 -13.52
N LEU A 158 -0.54 -2.57 -14.62
CA LEU A 158 0.56 -3.49 -14.91
C LEU A 158 1.45 -2.91 -16.00
N THR A 159 2.74 -2.73 -15.68
CA THR A 159 3.75 -2.23 -16.63
C THR A 159 4.40 -3.35 -17.44
N ASN A 160 5.06 -4.30 -16.78
CA ASN A 160 5.69 -5.49 -17.39
C ASN A 160 6.05 -6.52 -16.30
N ILE A 161 6.32 -7.75 -16.72
CA ILE A 161 6.76 -8.88 -15.91
C ILE A 161 7.98 -9.54 -16.58
N THR A 162 9.15 -8.99 -16.29
CA THR A 162 10.44 -9.57 -16.67
C THR A 162 11.14 -10.20 -15.46
N GLN A 163 12.06 -11.13 -15.68
CA GLN A 163 12.79 -11.82 -14.61
C GLN A 163 13.52 -10.82 -13.71
N ASP A 164 13.22 -10.90 -12.41
CA ASP A 164 13.79 -10.09 -11.33
C ASP A 164 13.45 -10.73 -9.97
N HIS A 165 14.20 -10.43 -8.92
CA HIS A 165 13.94 -10.89 -7.54
C HIS A 165 13.73 -12.40 -7.33
N LEU A 166 14.39 -13.26 -8.12
CA LEU A 166 14.26 -14.73 -8.00
C LEU A 166 14.81 -15.29 -6.67
N ASP A 167 15.69 -14.54 -6.00
CA ASP A 167 16.18 -14.84 -4.66
C ASP A 167 15.06 -14.86 -3.61
N TYR A 168 13.99 -14.09 -3.83
CA TYR A 168 12.82 -14.06 -2.94
C TYR A 168 11.68 -14.97 -3.41
N HIS A 169 11.40 -15.00 -4.71
CA HIS A 169 10.23 -15.72 -5.26
C HIS A 169 10.52 -17.20 -5.56
N GLU A 170 11.76 -17.66 -5.42
CA GLU A 170 12.21 -19.06 -5.66
C GLU A 170 12.09 -19.54 -7.12
N SER A 171 11.16 -19.00 -7.91
CA SER A 171 10.94 -19.28 -9.33
C SER A 171 10.33 -18.08 -10.08
N MET A 172 10.49 -18.08 -11.41
CA MET A 172 9.85 -17.08 -12.27
C MET A 172 8.33 -17.24 -12.29
N ASP A 173 7.83 -18.47 -12.22
CA ASP A 173 6.39 -18.76 -12.23
C ASP A 173 5.70 -18.20 -10.98
N GLU A 174 6.34 -18.33 -9.81
CA GLU A 174 5.91 -17.67 -8.57
C GLU A 174 5.83 -16.16 -8.76
N TYR A 175 6.88 -15.55 -9.29
CA TYR A 175 6.94 -14.10 -9.48
C TYR A 175 5.83 -13.58 -10.40
N VAL A 176 5.57 -14.28 -11.50
CA VAL A 176 4.45 -14.01 -12.42
C VAL A 176 3.13 -14.14 -11.69
N ARG A 177 2.91 -15.25 -10.98
CA ARG A 177 1.67 -15.51 -10.24
C ARG A 177 1.39 -14.44 -9.19
N VAL A 178 2.40 -14.02 -8.43
CA VAL A 178 2.28 -12.99 -7.40
C VAL A 178 1.85 -11.65 -7.99
N LYS A 179 2.44 -11.22 -9.11
CA LYS A 179 2.02 -9.95 -9.73
C LYS A 179 0.59 -10.04 -10.28
N ASN A 180 0.24 -11.15 -10.90
CA ASN A 180 -1.10 -11.38 -11.43
C ASN A 180 -2.16 -11.48 -10.33
N SER A 181 -1.83 -11.98 -9.14
CA SER A 181 -2.79 -12.05 -8.02
C SER A 181 -3.29 -10.67 -7.57
N PHE A 182 -2.49 -9.61 -7.74
CA PHE A 182 -2.91 -8.22 -7.51
C PHE A 182 -4.10 -7.81 -8.39
N PHE A 183 -4.29 -8.46 -9.54
CA PHE A 183 -5.33 -8.17 -10.53
C PHE A 183 -6.46 -9.21 -10.55
N SER A 184 -6.57 -10.06 -9.53
CA SER A 184 -7.58 -11.13 -9.47
C SER A 184 -9.01 -10.64 -9.19
N ASP A 185 -9.16 -9.45 -8.61
CA ASP A 185 -10.46 -8.85 -8.27
C ASP A 185 -11.13 -8.10 -9.44
N GLU A 186 -12.27 -7.46 -9.17
CA GLU A 186 -13.05 -6.72 -10.18
C GLU A 186 -12.73 -5.21 -10.23
N SER A 187 -11.64 -4.76 -9.59
CA SER A 187 -11.19 -3.36 -9.69
C SER A 187 -10.89 -2.97 -11.14
N LYS A 188 -10.84 -1.66 -11.46
CA LYS A 188 -10.43 -1.21 -12.79
C LYS A 188 -8.95 -1.50 -13.00
N LYS A 189 -8.59 -1.97 -14.19
CA LYS A 189 -7.24 -2.38 -14.54
C LYS A 189 -6.80 -1.74 -15.84
N LEU A 190 -5.55 -1.28 -15.87
CA LEU A 190 -4.88 -0.81 -17.08
C LEU A 190 -3.63 -1.64 -17.29
N ILE A 191 -3.63 -2.48 -18.34
CA ILE A 191 -2.62 -3.51 -18.57
C ILE A 191 -1.85 -3.20 -19.84
N ASN A 192 -0.52 -3.23 -19.77
CA ASN A 192 0.31 -3.13 -20.97
C ASN A 192 -0.05 -4.25 -21.96
N LYS A 193 -0.49 -3.90 -23.17
CA LYS A 193 -0.85 -4.89 -24.19
C LYS A 193 0.34 -5.79 -24.58
N ASP A 194 1.55 -5.29 -24.45
CA ASP A 194 2.78 -6.02 -24.80
C ASP A 194 3.22 -7.00 -23.70
N GLU A 195 2.51 -7.07 -22.56
CA GLU A 195 2.84 -8.00 -21.48
C GLU A 195 2.20 -9.37 -21.68
N GLU A 196 2.94 -10.28 -22.29
CA GLU A 196 2.50 -11.64 -22.62
C GLU A 196 2.22 -12.53 -21.39
N LYS A 197 2.83 -12.25 -20.22
CA LYS A 197 2.63 -13.05 -18.99
C LYS A 197 1.49 -12.52 -18.12
N SER A 198 0.69 -11.58 -18.63
CA SER A 198 -0.48 -11.07 -17.91
C SER A 198 -1.59 -12.12 -17.86
N ASP A 199 -2.06 -12.41 -16.66
CA ASP A 199 -3.16 -13.33 -16.38
C ASP A 199 -4.07 -12.66 -15.33
N VAL A 200 -4.94 -11.79 -15.82
CA VAL A 200 -5.76 -10.90 -14.99
C VAL A 200 -7.24 -11.24 -15.11
N ASN A 201 -8.03 -10.85 -14.12
CA ASN A 201 -9.48 -10.85 -14.26
C ASN A 201 -9.89 -9.85 -15.36
N ILE A 202 -10.53 -10.33 -16.42
CA ILE A 202 -10.89 -9.54 -17.62
C ILE A 202 -11.93 -8.45 -17.35
N LYS A 203 -12.70 -8.55 -16.26
CA LYS A 203 -13.68 -7.52 -15.91
C LYS A 203 -12.99 -6.21 -15.58
N ASN A 204 -13.54 -5.11 -16.10
CA ASN A 204 -13.02 -3.75 -15.92
C ASN A 204 -11.54 -3.61 -16.35
N THR A 205 -11.14 -4.31 -17.40
CA THR A 205 -9.77 -4.29 -17.91
C THR A 205 -9.69 -3.53 -19.22
N TRP A 206 -8.77 -2.56 -19.27
CA TRP A 206 -8.36 -1.86 -20.47
C TRP A 206 -6.88 -2.14 -20.73
N THR A 207 -6.49 -2.03 -21.99
CA THR A 207 -5.10 -2.11 -22.41
C THR A 207 -4.62 -0.79 -22.98
N TYR A 208 -3.30 -0.57 -22.89
CA TYR A 208 -2.60 0.54 -23.54
C TYR A 208 -1.47 0.01 -24.41
#